data_AF-A0AB34WXT1-F1
#
_entry.id   AF-A0AB34WXT1-F1
#
_cell.length_a   1.000
_cell.length_b   1.000
_cell.length_c   1.000
_cell.angle_alpha   90.00
_cell.angle_beta   90.00
_cell.angle_gamma   90.00
#
_symmetry.space_group_name_H-M   'P 1'
#
loop_
_entity.id
_entity.type
_entity.pdbx_description
1 polymer ?
#
loop_
_entity_poly.entity_id
_entity_poly.type
_entity_poly.pdbx_seq_one_letter_code
_entity_poly.pdbx_strand_id
1 'polypeptide(L)'
;MSKRTVEEMIDEIENANNGAGPDPVASVYRGKGLAQLAAAIQAEKRAQDAIAQAVSTAREEGATWEMIGDYLGMTRAGAYKKFKSLQVA
;
A
#
# COMPACT_ATOMS: atom_id res chain seq x y z
N MET A 1 -8.99 -41.20 9.68
CA MET A 1 -8.33 -39.88 9.58
C MET A 1 -8.04 -39.63 8.11
N SER A 2 -8.74 -38.68 7.47
CA SER A 2 -8.48 -38.35 6.06
C SER A 2 -7.15 -37.64 5.96
N LYS A 3 -6.20 -38.18 5.19
CA LYS A 3 -4.93 -37.51 4.89
C LYS A 3 -5.23 -36.46 3.83
N ARG A 4 -4.93 -35.19 4.12
CA ARG A 4 -4.98 -34.11 3.13
C ARG A 4 -4.07 -34.48 1.95
N THR A 5 -4.50 -34.15 0.74
CA THR A 5 -3.71 -34.45 -0.46
C THR A 5 -2.63 -33.39 -0.65
N VAL A 6 -1.61 -33.70 -1.46
CA VAL A 6 -0.49 -32.77 -1.73
C VAL A 6 -0.99 -31.55 -2.48
N GLU A 7 -1.99 -31.73 -3.34
CA GLU A 7 -2.62 -30.70 -4.14
C GLU A 7 -3.35 -29.68 -3.25
N GLU A 8 -4.09 -30.15 -2.23
CA GLU A 8 -4.74 -29.27 -1.25
C GLU A 8 -3.74 -28.44 -0.44
N MET A 9 -2.55 -28.99 -0.15
CA MET A 9 -1.50 -28.28 0.56
C MET A 9 -0.78 -27.24 -0.32
N ILE A 10 -0.65 -27.51 -1.62
CA ILE A 10 -0.03 -26.57 -2.58
C ILE A 10 -0.98 -25.39 -2.85
N ASP A 11 -2.27 -25.66 -3.07
CA ASP A 11 -3.28 -24.62 -3.29
C ASP A 11 -3.39 -23.62 -2.12
N GLU A 12 -3.25 -24.10 -0.89
CA GLU A 12 -3.26 -23.25 0.31
C GLU A 12 -2.04 -22.32 0.35
N ILE A 13 -0.85 -22.80 -0.04
CA ILE A 13 0.38 -22.00 -0.06
C ILE A 13 0.33 -20.96 -1.19
N GLU A 14 -0.15 -21.34 -2.37
CA GLU A 14 -0.19 -20.48 -3.55
C GLU A 14 -1.27 -19.39 -3.44
N ASN A 15 -2.39 -19.69 -2.78
CA ASN A 15 -3.49 -18.73 -2.58
C ASN A 15 -3.47 -18.02 -1.21
N ALA A 16 -2.55 -18.39 -0.30
CA ALA A 16 -2.31 -17.62 0.90
C ALA A 16 -1.97 -16.16 0.53
N ASN A 17 -2.62 -15.20 1.20
CA ASN A 17 -2.44 -13.77 0.94
C ASN A 17 -2.86 -13.33 -0.49
N ASN A 18 -3.95 -13.87 -1.04
CA ASN A 18 -4.49 -13.53 -2.38
C ASN A 18 -3.45 -13.64 -3.52
N GLY A 19 -2.57 -14.64 -3.47
CA GLY A 19 -1.53 -14.81 -4.50
C GLY A 19 -0.38 -13.80 -4.43
N ALA A 20 -0.33 -12.96 -3.39
CA ALA A 20 0.83 -12.08 -3.17
C ALA A 20 2.08 -12.86 -2.73
N GLY A 21 1.91 -14.10 -2.25
CA GLY A 21 2.97 -14.92 -1.67
C GLY A 21 3.54 -14.29 -0.40
N PRO A 22 4.43 -15.02 0.31
CA PRO A 22 5.27 -14.39 1.32
C PRO A 22 6.20 -13.39 0.61
N ASP A 23 6.30 -12.16 1.12
CA ASP A 23 7.27 -11.20 0.62
C ASP A 23 8.68 -11.82 0.76
N PRO A 24 9.40 -12.10 -0.35
CA PRO A 24 10.69 -12.78 -0.29
C PRO A 24 11.69 -11.96 0.53
N VAL A 25 11.55 -10.64 0.57
CA VAL A 25 12.32 -9.71 1.39
C VAL A 25 12.08 -10.02 2.87
N ALA A 26 10.81 -10.14 3.30
CA ALA A 26 10.45 -10.44 4.69
C ALA A 26 11.00 -11.80 5.18
N SER A 27 11.16 -12.78 4.29
CA SER A 27 11.71 -14.10 4.64
C SER A 27 13.24 -14.10 4.86
N VAL A 28 13.96 -13.11 4.32
CA VAL A 28 15.44 -13.07 4.29
C VAL A 28 16.05 -12.23 5.41
N TYR A 29 15.33 -11.23 5.95
CA TYR A 29 15.87 -10.33 6.96
C TYR A 29 15.80 -10.91 8.39
N ARG A 30 16.78 -11.78 8.73
CA ARG A 30 16.91 -12.43 10.06
C ARG A 30 17.33 -11.52 11.23
N GLY A 31 17.01 -10.22 11.19
CA GLY A 31 17.39 -9.27 12.24
C GLY A 31 16.22 -8.40 12.68
N LYS A 32 16.00 -8.26 14.00
CA LYS A 32 14.92 -7.45 14.58
C LYS A 32 14.85 -6.03 13.98
N GLY A 33 15.99 -5.37 13.79
CA GLY A 33 16.03 -4.01 13.22
C GLY A 33 15.59 -3.95 11.76
N LEU A 34 16.00 -4.90 10.93
CA LEU A 34 15.63 -4.95 9.51
C LEU A 34 14.16 -5.37 9.33
N ALA A 35 13.65 -6.25 10.18
CA ALA A 35 12.22 -6.57 10.22
C ALA A 35 11.36 -5.35 10.62
N GLN A 36 11.80 -4.57 11.62
CA GLN A 36 11.14 -3.33 12.00
C GLN A 36 11.17 -2.30 10.86
N LEU A 37 12.29 -2.18 10.15
CA LEU A 37 12.40 -1.29 8.99
C LEU A 37 11.46 -1.71 7.86
N ALA A 38 11.41 -3.00 7.52
CA ALA A 38 10.49 -3.52 6.51
C ALA A 38 9.03 -3.24 6.87
N ALA A 39 8.65 -3.46 8.14
CA ALA A 39 7.32 -3.13 8.64
C ALA A 39 7.01 -1.63 8.54
N ALA A 40 7.97 -0.75 8.86
CA ALA A 40 7.83 0.70 8.74
C ALA A 40 7.66 1.15 7.29
N ILE A 41 8.44 0.61 6.35
CA ILE A 41 8.31 0.89 4.91
C ILE A 41 6.93 0.48 4.42
N GLN A 42 6.44 -0.69 4.83
CA GLN A 42 5.12 -1.15 4.43
C GLN A 42 4.00 -0.30 5.05
N ALA A 43 4.17 0.17 6.29
CA ALA A 43 3.24 1.10 6.92
C ALA A 43 3.23 2.46 6.22
N GLU A 44 4.40 2.98 5.84
CA GLU A 44 4.53 4.21 5.06
C GLU A 44 3.80 4.08 3.72
N LYS A 45 4.02 2.98 2.99
CA LYS A 45 3.32 2.72 1.72
C LYS A 45 1.80 2.74 1.90
N ARG A 46 1.28 2.04 2.91
CA ARG A 46 -0.17 2.06 3.21
C ARG A 46 -0.70 3.45 3.54
N ALA A 47 0.07 4.24 4.28
CA ALA A 47 -0.31 5.62 4.59
C ALA A 47 -0.30 6.51 3.33
N GLN A 48 0.68 6.33 2.44
CA GLN A 48 0.72 7.03 1.16
C GLN A 48 -0.46 6.67 0.25
N ASP A 49 -0.82 5.39 0.18
CA ASP A 49 -2.00 4.91 -0.57
C ASP A 49 -3.30 5.51 0.01
N ALA A 50 -3.44 5.53 1.34
CA ALA A 50 -4.59 6.15 2.01
C ALA A 50 -4.69 7.66 1.74
N ILE A 51 -3.55 8.39 1.74
CA ILE A 51 -3.51 9.80 1.36
C ILE A 51 -3.98 9.98 -0.09
N ALA A 52 -3.52 9.14 -1.02
CA ALA A 52 -3.94 9.24 -2.42
C ALA A 52 -5.45 9.04 -2.58
N GLN A 53 -6.03 8.07 -1.88
CA GLN A 53 -7.49 7.84 -1.89
C GLN A 53 -8.26 9.03 -1.31
N ALA A 54 -7.79 9.59 -0.19
CA ALA A 54 -8.38 10.77 0.43
C ALA A 54 -8.29 11.99 -0.51
N VAL A 55 -7.18 12.16 -1.24
CA VAL A 55 -7.03 13.20 -2.26
C VAL A 55 -8.02 13.01 -3.40
N SER A 56 -8.24 11.77 -3.87
CA SER A 56 -9.26 11.49 -4.90
C SER A 56 -10.65 11.91 -4.42
N THR A 57 -11.03 11.46 -3.22
CA THR A 57 -12.33 11.78 -2.60
C THR A 57 -12.51 13.29 -2.44
N ALA A 58 -11.50 14.00 -1.92
CA ALA A 58 -11.56 15.46 -1.78
C ALA A 58 -11.72 16.18 -3.14
N ARG A 59 -11.11 15.66 -4.20
CA ARG A 59 -11.25 16.20 -5.56
C ARG A 59 -12.63 15.96 -6.14
N GLU A 60 -13.25 14.81 -5.85
CA GLU A 60 -14.65 14.51 -6.21
C GLU A 60 -15.64 15.43 -5.49
N GLU A 61 -15.35 15.78 -4.23
CA GLU A 61 -16.09 16.77 -3.44
C GLU A 61 -15.82 18.23 -3.86
N GLY A 62 -14.93 18.46 -4.84
CA GLY A 62 -14.67 19.77 -5.42
C GLY A 62 -13.53 20.56 -4.77
N ALA A 63 -12.78 19.98 -3.82
CA ALA A 63 -11.63 20.65 -3.22
C ALA A 63 -10.58 21.03 -4.27
N THR A 64 -10.02 22.23 -4.19
CA THR A 64 -8.99 22.67 -5.16
C THR A 64 -7.63 22.04 -4.84
N TRP A 65 -6.75 22.00 -5.84
CA TRP A 65 -5.36 21.57 -5.63
C TRP A 65 -4.58 22.46 -4.66
N GLU A 66 -5.03 23.70 -4.46
CA GLU A 66 -4.46 24.62 -3.48
C GLU A 66 -4.82 24.19 -2.06
N MET A 67 -6.11 23.98 -1.78
CA MET A 67 -6.58 23.45 -0.49
C MET A 67 -5.91 22.12 -0.12
N ILE A 68 -5.81 21.21 -1.10
CA ILE A 68 -5.13 19.92 -0.90
C ILE A 68 -3.64 20.12 -0.61
N GLY A 69 -2.99 21.04 -1.32
CA GLY A 69 -1.60 21.42 -1.05
C GLY A 69 -1.41 21.92 0.38
N ASP A 70 -2.28 22.83 0.83
CA ASP A 70 -2.23 23.41 2.17
C ASP A 70 -2.32 22.34 3.27
N TYR A 71 -3.27 21.40 3.15
CA TYR A 71 -3.39 20.27 4.08
C TYR A 71 -2.17 19.35 4.09
N LEU A 72 -1.52 19.17 2.94
CA LEU A 72 -0.34 18.32 2.80
C LEU A 72 0.98 19.05 3.07
N GLY A 73 0.93 20.34 3.42
CA GLY A 73 2.12 21.17 3.64
C GLY A 73 2.98 21.32 2.38
N MET A 74 2.36 21.35 1.19
CA MET A 74 3.05 21.49 -0.09
C MET A 74 2.36 22.50 -1.01
N THR A 75 3.08 22.96 -2.03
CA THR A 75 2.49 23.89 -2.99
C THR A 75 1.40 23.23 -3.84
N ARG A 76 0.44 24.03 -4.33
CA ARG A 76 -0.57 23.62 -5.32
C ARG A 76 0.04 22.83 -6.49
N ALA A 77 1.15 23.32 -7.05
CA ALA A 77 1.83 22.68 -8.17
C ALA A 77 2.43 21.32 -7.78
N GLY A 78 2.96 21.21 -6.55
CA GLY A 78 3.42 19.95 -5.98
C GLY A 78 2.29 18.93 -5.83
N ALA A 79 1.16 19.34 -5.25
CA ALA A 79 -0.02 18.48 -5.09
C ALA A 79 -0.54 17.98 -6.45
N TYR A 80 -0.73 18.90 -7.40
CA TYR A 80 -1.18 18.54 -8.76
C TYR A 80 -0.23 17.54 -9.43
N LYS A 81 1.09 17.82 -9.42
CA LYS A 81 2.08 16.92 -10.04
C LYS A 81 2.08 15.53 -9.39
N LYS A 82 1.95 15.47 -8.07
CA LYS A 82 2.04 14.23 -7.29
C LYS A 82 0.80 13.34 -7.45
N PHE A 83 -0.39 13.94 -7.45
CA PHE A 83 -1.64 13.17 -7.30
C PHE A 83 -2.52 13.15 -8.55
N LYS A 84 -2.33 14.02 -9.54
CA LYS A 84 -3.20 14.04 -10.74
C LYS A 84 -3.29 12.68 -11.44
N SER A 85 -2.18 11.95 -11.54
CA SER A 85 -2.15 10.63 -12.20
C SER A 85 -2.64 9.49 -11.31
N LEU A 86 -2.89 9.75 -10.03
CA LEU A 86 -3.31 8.76 -9.04
C LEU A 86 -4.81 8.85 -8.73
N GLN A 87 -5.51 9.82 -9.31
CA GLN A 87 -6.97 9.89 -9.21
C GLN A 87 -7.56 8.75 -10.03
N VAL A 88 -8.36 7.90 -9.37
CA VAL A 88 -9.17 6.89 -10.06
C VAL A 88 -10.37 7.64 -10.65
N ALA A 89 -10.70 7.34 -11.91
CA ALA A 89 -11.86 7.92 -12.59
C ALA A 89 -13.17 7.39 -12.04
#